data_AF-A0A8T6DL78-F1
#
_entry.id   AF-A0A8T6DL78-F1
#
_cell.length_a   1.000
_cell.length_b   1.000
_cell.length_c   1.000
_cell.angle_alpha   90.00
_cell.angle_beta   90.00
_cell.angle_gamma   90.00
#
_symmetry.space_group_name_H-M   'P 1'
#
loop_
_entity.id
_entity.type
_entity.pdbx_description
1 polymer ?
#
loop_
_entity_poly.entity_id
_entity_poly.type
_entity_poly.pdbx_seq_one_letter_code
_entity_poly.pdbx_strand_id
1 'polypeptide(L)'
;MDNNTAPDPLTGVIPPEIKHLAKLLNLKLSNNMLGSDMVGDDAMPYGGIPDEIGTLTDLKTLQLDGNNLHGEIPPEIGNLTNLKALLLADNVLTGMIPPELAMLEKLANISLSGNMLEGCIPDALEGIEKHDLAMIKRSDSNTDGLPLCSESDDLEE
;
A
#
# COMPACT_ATOMS: atom_id res chain seq x y z
N MET A 1 -12.89 -23.62 -29.23
CA MET A 1 -11.80 -22.65 -29.40
C MET A 1 -12.24 -21.47 -28.58
N ASP A 2 -11.72 -21.46 -27.36
CA ASP A 2 -12.45 -20.94 -26.22
C ASP A 2 -12.04 -19.48 -26.08
N ASN A 3 -12.93 -18.59 -26.52
CA ASN A 3 -12.67 -17.16 -26.66
C ASN A 3 -12.85 -16.44 -25.31
N ASN A 4 -12.30 -17.02 -24.25
CA ASN A 4 -12.42 -16.55 -22.87
C ASN A 4 -11.06 -16.51 -22.15
N THR A 5 -10.03 -16.03 -22.85
CA THR A 5 -8.81 -15.56 -22.19
C THR A 5 -9.13 -14.20 -21.57
N ALA A 6 -9.06 -14.12 -20.24
CA ALA A 6 -9.03 -12.85 -19.54
C ALA A 6 -7.93 -11.95 -20.15
N PRO A 7 -8.10 -10.61 -20.14
CA PRO A 7 -7.03 -9.72 -20.57
C PRO A 7 -5.75 -10.04 -19.79
N ASP A 8 -4.60 -10.03 -20.48
CA ASP A 8 -3.30 -10.24 -19.85
C ASP A 8 -3.11 -9.22 -18.71
N PRO A 9 -2.54 -9.63 -17.56
CA PRO A 9 -2.31 -8.74 -16.43
C PRO A 9 -1.35 -7.61 -16.80
N LEU A 10 -1.59 -6.41 -16.26
CA LEU A 10 -0.71 -5.26 -16.46
C LEU A 10 0.65 -5.52 -15.80
N THR A 11 1.73 -5.25 -16.52
CA THR A 11 3.11 -5.29 -16.01
C THR A 11 3.71 -3.89 -15.95
N GLY A 12 4.96 -3.79 -15.49
CA GLY A 12 5.69 -2.52 -15.40
C GLY A 12 5.45 -1.78 -14.08
N VAL A 13 5.58 -0.46 -14.11
CA VAL A 13 5.54 0.39 -12.92
C VAL A 13 4.36 1.35 -12.96
N ILE A 14 3.94 1.86 -11.80
CA ILE A 14 3.01 2.99 -11.74
C ILE A 14 3.78 4.26 -12.15
N PRO A 15 3.44 4.91 -13.27
CA PRO A 15 4.22 6.03 -13.78
C PRO A 15 4.03 7.30 -12.93
N PRO A 16 5.08 8.08 -12.66
CA PRO A 16 4.98 9.35 -11.92
C PRO A 16 4.10 10.39 -12.64
N GLU A 17 3.88 10.22 -13.94
CA GLU A 17 2.94 11.01 -14.75
C GLU A 17 1.48 10.89 -14.28
N ILE A 18 1.17 9.95 -13.37
CA ILE A 18 -0.15 9.82 -12.77
C ILE A 18 -0.61 11.13 -12.11
N LYS A 19 0.32 12.00 -11.69
CA LYS A 19 0.03 13.36 -11.19
C LYS A 19 -0.82 14.22 -12.14
N HIS A 20 -0.79 13.95 -13.45
CA HIS A 20 -1.61 14.68 -14.42
C HIS A 20 -3.09 14.30 -14.36
N LEU A 21 -3.42 13.18 -13.71
CA LEU A 21 -4.79 12.69 -13.53
C LEU A 21 -5.42 13.25 -12.26
N ALA A 22 -5.19 14.53 -11.92
CA ALA A 22 -5.66 15.15 -10.67
C ALA A 22 -7.19 15.07 -10.42
N LYS A 23 -7.99 14.80 -11.46
CA LYS A 23 -9.45 14.60 -11.35
C LYS A 23 -9.87 13.16 -11.09
N LEU A 24 -8.91 12.25 -10.94
CA LEU A 24 -9.18 10.83 -10.76
C LEU A 24 -9.79 10.61 -9.38
N LEU A 25 -10.96 9.97 -9.37
CA LEU A 25 -11.67 9.66 -8.13
C LEU A 25 -11.40 8.23 -7.64
N ASN A 26 -11.14 7.31 -8.57
CA ASN A 26 -10.92 5.91 -8.26
C ASN A 26 -9.78 5.38 -9.13
N LEU A 27 -8.75 4.86 -8.49
CA LEU A 27 -7.67 4.13 -9.14
C LEU A 27 -7.76 2.66 -8.68
N LYS A 28 -7.99 1.76 -9.63
CA LYS A 28 -8.15 0.34 -9.36
C LYS A 28 -7.27 -0.45 -10.31
N LEU A 29 -6.17 -0.98 -9.78
CA LEU A 29 -5.17 -1.76 -10.50
C LEU A 29 -4.90 -3.10 -9.79
N SER A 30 -5.86 -3.59 -9.01
CA SER A 30 -5.73 -4.84 -8.26
C SER A 30 -5.57 -6.06 -9.17
N ASN A 31 -4.90 -7.10 -8.68
CA ASN A 31 -4.66 -8.38 -9.36
C ASN A 31 -3.93 -8.22 -10.71
N ASN A 32 -2.85 -7.43 -10.70
CA ASN A 32 -1.95 -7.26 -11.83
C ASN A 32 -0.53 -7.70 -11.44
N MET A 33 0.43 -7.54 -12.35
CA MET A 33 1.85 -7.85 -12.14
C MET A 33 2.67 -6.56 -12.06
N LEU A 34 2.11 -5.48 -11.50
CA LEU A 34 2.85 -4.22 -11.36
C LEU A 34 4.00 -4.40 -10.36
N GLY A 35 5.17 -3.85 -10.68
CA GLY A 35 6.40 -4.00 -9.91
C GLY A 35 7.15 -5.31 -10.14
N SER A 36 6.64 -6.21 -11.01
CA SER A 36 7.33 -7.46 -11.34
C SER A 36 8.48 -7.29 -12.34
N ASP A 37 8.46 -6.22 -13.13
CA ASP A 37 9.46 -6.02 -14.17
C ASP A 37 10.80 -5.64 -13.54
N MET A 38 11.85 -6.37 -13.88
CA MET A 38 13.23 -5.99 -13.60
C MET A 38 13.77 -5.19 -14.81
N VAL A 39 14.30 -3.98 -14.59
CA VAL A 39 14.96 -3.13 -15.60
C VAL A 39 16.40 -3.01 -15.16
N GLY A 40 17.28 -3.43 -16.07
CA GLY A 40 18.71 -3.38 -15.91
C GLY A 40 19.34 -4.72 -15.55
N ASP A 41 20.58 -4.90 -16.00
CA ASP A 41 21.41 -6.07 -15.70
C ASP A 41 21.78 -6.20 -14.20
N ASP A 42 21.50 -5.15 -13.40
CA ASP A 42 21.87 -5.05 -11.98
C ASP A 42 20.76 -5.49 -10.99
N ALA A 43 19.64 -6.04 -11.48
CA ALA A 43 18.60 -6.69 -10.66
C ALA A 43 18.07 -5.87 -9.47
N MET A 44 18.01 -4.54 -9.58
CA MET A 44 17.38 -3.71 -8.56
C MET A 44 15.88 -3.62 -8.84
N PRO A 45 15.00 -3.97 -7.90
CA PRO A 45 13.56 -3.79 -8.08
C PRO A 45 13.24 -2.28 -8.12
N TYR A 46 12.51 -1.85 -9.17
CA TYR A 46 11.92 -0.51 -9.34
C TYR A 46 10.46 -0.70 -9.79
N GLY A 47 9.53 0.03 -9.17
CA GLY A 47 8.09 -0.28 -9.24
C GLY A 47 7.35 -0.24 -7.91
N GLY A 48 7.80 0.59 -6.97
CA GLY A 48 7.02 0.97 -5.81
C GLY A 48 5.90 1.95 -6.14
N ILE A 49 5.22 2.40 -5.10
CA ILE A 49 4.19 3.43 -5.21
C ILE A 49 4.90 4.79 -5.35
N PRO A 50 4.70 5.56 -6.44
CA PRO A 50 5.37 6.84 -6.62
C PRO A 50 4.80 7.92 -5.67
N ASP A 51 5.66 8.78 -5.14
CA ASP A 51 5.30 9.91 -4.27
C ASP A 51 4.26 10.84 -4.92
N GLU A 52 4.28 10.94 -6.26
CA GLU A 52 3.28 11.66 -7.04
C GLU A 52 1.84 11.24 -6.80
N ILE A 53 1.59 10.03 -6.26
CA ILE A 53 0.25 9.60 -5.89
C ILE A 53 -0.42 10.60 -4.93
N GLY A 54 0.36 11.25 -4.05
CA GLY A 54 -0.15 12.24 -3.09
C GLY A 54 -0.67 13.52 -3.73
N THR A 55 -0.43 13.75 -5.02
CA THR A 55 -0.99 14.89 -5.76
C THR A 55 -2.45 14.69 -6.16
N LEU A 56 -2.96 13.45 -6.10
CA LEU A 56 -4.32 13.09 -6.48
C LEU A 56 -5.34 13.36 -5.36
N THR A 57 -5.38 14.59 -4.84
CA THR A 57 -6.13 14.94 -3.62
C THR A 57 -7.65 14.70 -3.68
N ASP A 58 -8.23 14.56 -4.89
CA ASP A 58 -9.63 14.21 -5.11
C ASP A 58 -9.91 12.69 -5.07
N LEU A 59 -8.86 11.86 -4.98
CA LEU A 59 -8.97 10.41 -5.00
C LEU A 59 -9.73 9.90 -3.77
N LYS A 60 -10.68 9.00 -4.01
CA LYS A 60 -11.54 8.39 -2.99
C LYS A 60 -11.22 6.92 -2.78
N THR A 61 -10.64 6.27 -3.78
CA THR A 61 -10.33 4.84 -3.73
C THR A 61 -9.02 4.57 -4.45
N LEU A 62 -8.08 3.96 -3.73
CA LEU A 62 -6.81 3.47 -4.24
C LEU A 62 -6.76 1.96 -3.96
N GLN A 63 -6.82 1.16 -5.03
CA GLN A 63 -6.74 -0.30 -4.95
C GLN A 63 -5.57 -0.78 -5.80
N LEU A 64 -4.55 -1.29 -5.14
CA LEU A 64 -3.32 -1.85 -5.71
C LEU A 64 -3.04 -3.26 -5.17
N ASP A 65 -4.04 -3.88 -4.53
CA ASP A 65 -3.92 -5.22 -3.92
C ASP A 65 -3.61 -6.32 -4.95
N GLY A 66 -2.83 -7.33 -4.56
CA GLY A 66 -2.45 -8.43 -5.44
C GLY A 66 -1.56 -7.98 -6.60
N ASN A 67 -0.48 -7.26 -6.29
CA ASN A 67 0.57 -6.86 -7.23
C ASN A 67 1.95 -7.26 -6.67
N ASN A 68 3.03 -6.87 -7.35
CA ASN A 68 4.42 -7.06 -6.92
C ASN A 68 5.10 -5.72 -6.57
N LEU A 69 4.33 -4.75 -6.05
CA LEU A 69 4.86 -3.45 -5.65
C LEU A 69 5.81 -3.62 -4.47
N HIS A 70 6.99 -3.00 -4.56
CA HIS A 70 8.06 -3.08 -3.55
C HIS A 70 8.46 -1.68 -3.05
N GLY A 71 9.37 -1.63 -2.09
CA GLY A 71 9.76 -0.37 -1.45
C GLY A 71 8.74 0.05 -0.39
N GLU A 72 8.88 1.28 0.08
CA GLU A 72 8.10 1.80 1.20
C GLU A 72 6.76 2.39 0.75
N ILE A 73 5.82 2.51 1.68
CA ILE A 73 4.58 3.27 1.46
C ILE A 73 4.96 4.76 1.55
N PRO A 74 4.75 5.57 0.49
CA PRO A 74 5.16 6.96 0.52
C PRO A 74 4.29 7.78 1.49
N PRO A 75 4.89 8.63 2.35
CA PRO A 75 4.16 9.46 3.30
C PRO A 75 3.22 10.45 2.61
N GLU A 76 3.46 10.77 1.34
CA GLU A 76 2.62 11.61 0.49
C GLU A 76 1.19 11.07 0.33
N ILE A 77 0.94 9.78 0.60
CA ILE A 77 -0.43 9.22 0.66
C ILE A 77 -1.27 9.96 1.70
N GLY A 78 -0.67 10.49 2.78
CA GLY A 78 -1.36 11.31 3.78
C GLY A 78 -2.00 12.59 3.22
N ASN A 79 -1.57 13.06 2.04
CA ASN A 79 -2.19 14.21 1.36
C ASN A 79 -3.56 13.88 0.75
N LEU A 80 -3.91 12.60 0.62
CA LEU A 80 -5.15 12.14 -0.01
C LEU A 80 -6.36 12.25 0.93
N THR A 81 -6.61 13.44 1.49
CA THR A 81 -7.65 13.68 2.52
C THR A 81 -9.09 13.31 2.12
N ASN A 82 -9.36 13.02 0.83
CA ASN A 82 -10.63 12.50 0.35
C ASN A 82 -10.72 10.97 0.24
N LEU A 83 -9.62 10.26 0.53
CA LEU A 83 -9.51 8.82 0.38
C LEU A 83 -10.38 8.12 1.41
N LYS A 84 -11.13 7.13 0.92
CA LYS A 84 -12.04 6.29 1.70
C LYS A 84 -11.58 4.85 1.79
N ALA A 85 -10.86 4.39 0.77
CA ALA A 85 -10.35 3.03 0.69
C ALA A 85 -8.91 3.04 0.18
N LEU A 86 -8.02 2.42 0.94
CA LEU A 86 -6.61 2.16 0.63
C LEU A 86 -6.36 0.66 0.72
N LEU A 87 -6.28 -0.03 -0.42
CA LEU A 87 -6.03 -1.47 -0.47
C LEU A 87 -4.66 -1.69 -1.12
N LEU A 88 -3.69 -2.13 -0.32
CA LEU A 88 -2.32 -2.46 -0.72
C LEU A 88 -1.96 -3.92 -0.36
N ALA A 89 -2.94 -4.73 0.01
CA ALA A 89 -2.73 -6.10 0.45
C ALA A 89 -2.05 -6.96 -0.63
N ASP A 90 -1.38 -8.03 -0.23
CA ASP A 90 -0.71 -8.98 -1.13
C ASP A 90 0.23 -8.29 -2.13
N ASN A 91 1.20 -7.54 -1.59
CA ASN A 91 2.31 -6.93 -2.31
C ASN A 91 3.64 -7.28 -1.62
N VAL A 92 4.76 -6.70 -2.06
CA VAL A 92 6.08 -6.87 -1.43
C VAL A 92 6.60 -5.55 -0.85
N LEU A 93 5.68 -4.73 -0.32
CA LEU A 93 6.02 -3.46 0.32
C LEU A 93 6.78 -3.72 1.63
N THR A 94 7.80 -2.91 1.87
CA THR A 94 8.72 -2.98 3.01
C THR A 94 8.69 -1.69 3.83
N GLY A 95 9.42 -1.64 4.94
CA GLY A 95 9.53 -0.44 5.77
C GLY A 95 8.33 -0.23 6.69
N MET A 96 8.22 0.96 7.26
CA MET A 96 7.23 1.29 8.28
C MET A 96 5.92 1.81 7.68
N ILE A 97 4.84 1.69 8.44
CA ILE A 97 3.57 2.34 8.09
C ILE A 97 3.69 3.85 8.36
N PRO A 98 3.49 4.73 7.37
CA PRO A 98 3.64 6.16 7.57
C PRO A 98 2.60 6.70 8.56
N PRO A 99 2.99 7.46 9.60
CA PRO A 99 2.03 8.08 10.52
C PRO A 99 1.11 9.09 9.80
N GLU A 100 1.52 9.62 8.65
CA GLU A 100 0.74 10.50 7.80
C GLU A 100 -0.57 9.86 7.31
N LEU A 101 -0.67 8.52 7.29
CA LEU A 101 -1.93 7.84 6.99
C LEU A 101 -3.05 8.19 7.99
N ALA A 102 -2.69 8.63 9.20
CA ALA A 102 -3.67 9.09 10.18
C ALA A 102 -4.31 10.44 9.82
N MET A 103 -3.74 11.19 8.87
CA MET A 103 -4.35 12.42 8.34
C MET A 103 -5.55 12.13 7.43
N LEU A 104 -5.78 10.87 7.06
CA LEU A 104 -6.87 10.45 6.19
C LEU A 104 -8.18 10.30 6.98
N GLU A 105 -8.75 11.43 7.40
CA GLU A 105 -9.97 11.49 8.23
C GLU A 105 -11.19 10.76 7.63
N LYS A 106 -11.21 10.56 6.31
CA LYS A 106 -12.31 9.90 5.59
C LYS A 106 -12.04 8.43 5.27
N LEU A 107 -10.88 7.91 5.66
CA LEU A 107 -10.50 6.52 5.41
C LEU A 107 -11.39 5.60 6.24
N ALA A 108 -12.10 4.71 5.56
CA ALA A 108 -12.96 3.70 6.18
C ALA A 108 -12.41 2.30 6.00
N ASN A 109 -11.64 2.07 4.93
CA ASN A 109 -11.08 0.77 4.59
C ASN A 109 -9.59 0.90 4.34
N ILE A 110 -8.79 0.17 5.12
CA ILE A 110 -7.35 0.04 4.93
C ILE A 110 -7.00 -1.45 4.93
N SER A 111 -6.24 -1.90 3.94
CA SER A 111 -5.77 -3.28 3.89
C SER A 111 -4.30 -3.30 3.47
N LEU A 112 -3.44 -3.74 4.39
CA LEU A 112 -1.99 -3.81 4.23
C LEU A 112 -1.44 -5.23 4.43
N SER A 113 -2.33 -6.22 4.62
CA SER A 113 -1.96 -7.62 4.88
C SER A 113 -1.17 -8.23 3.71
N GLY A 114 -0.37 -9.25 3.98
CA GLY A 114 0.40 -9.93 2.92
C GLY A 114 1.55 -9.10 2.33
N ASN A 115 2.01 -8.05 3.02
CA ASN A 115 3.24 -7.31 2.72
C ASN A 115 4.40 -7.73 3.65
N MET A 116 5.57 -7.10 3.47
CA MET A 116 6.77 -7.27 4.30
C MET A 116 7.02 -6.02 5.17
N LEU A 117 5.95 -5.43 5.71
CA LEU A 117 6.03 -4.23 6.54
C LEU A 117 6.66 -4.54 7.91
N GLU A 118 7.41 -3.59 8.43
CA GLU A 118 8.15 -3.69 9.69
C GLU A 118 7.78 -2.54 10.64
N GLY A 119 8.21 -2.65 11.89
CA GLY A 119 7.97 -1.64 12.92
C GLY A 119 6.66 -1.85 13.66
N CYS A 120 5.90 -0.77 13.83
CA CYS A 120 4.66 -0.73 14.61
C CYS A 120 3.55 -0.02 13.85
N ILE A 121 2.30 -0.29 14.21
CA ILE A 121 1.12 0.40 13.71
C ILE A 121 1.01 1.72 14.47
N PRO A 122 1.07 2.89 13.80
CA PRO A 122 0.87 4.18 14.45
C PRO A 122 -0.45 4.19 15.22
N ASP A 123 -0.43 4.58 16.50
CA ASP A 123 -1.62 4.60 17.37
C ASP A 123 -2.76 5.44 16.76
N ALA A 124 -2.38 6.44 15.95
CA ALA A 124 -3.33 7.29 15.24
C ALA A 124 -4.16 6.54 14.17
N LEU A 125 -3.77 5.31 13.78
CA LEU A 125 -4.53 4.42 12.92
C LEU A 125 -5.44 3.44 13.69
N GLU A 126 -5.32 3.36 15.03
CA GLU A 126 -6.10 2.44 15.87
C GLU A 126 -7.62 2.70 15.78
N GLY A 127 -8.01 3.94 15.47
CA GLY A 127 -9.40 4.39 15.33
C GLY A 127 -10.05 4.12 13.97
N ILE A 128 -9.30 3.70 12.94
CA ILE A 128 -9.82 3.37 11.61
C ILE A 128 -10.32 1.92 11.67
N GLU A 129 -11.61 1.68 11.37
CA GLU A 129 -12.31 0.43 11.71
C GLU A 129 -11.50 -0.86 11.44
N LYS A 130 -11.21 -1.54 12.56
CA LYS A 130 -10.18 -2.53 12.90
C LYS A 130 -10.12 -3.87 12.13
N HIS A 131 -10.76 -4.02 10.97
CA HIS A 131 -10.93 -5.38 10.40
C HIS A 131 -9.65 -6.01 9.80
N ASP A 132 -8.72 -5.20 9.27
CA ASP A 132 -7.57 -5.73 8.50
C ASP A 132 -6.19 -5.37 9.10
N LEU A 133 -6.10 -4.44 10.06
CA LEU A 133 -4.84 -4.09 10.73
C LEU A 133 -4.28 -5.27 11.53
N ALA A 134 -5.16 -6.10 12.09
CA ALA A 134 -4.80 -7.32 12.83
C ALA A 134 -4.17 -8.42 11.95
N MET A 135 -4.18 -8.26 10.62
CA MET A 135 -3.64 -9.21 9.65
C MET A 135 -2.35 -8.72 8.99
N ILE A 136 -1.80 -7.57 9.41
CA ILE A 136 -0.50 -7.09 8.95
C ILE A 136 0.58 -7.94 9.61
N LYS A 137 1.16 -8.84 8.84
CA LYS A 137 2.22 -9.74 9.31
C LYS A 137 3.53 -8.96 9.44
N ARG A 138 4.28 -9.24 10.50
CA ARG A 138 5.65 -8.75 10.64
C ARG A 138 6.57 -9.51 9.66
N SER A 139 7.69 -8.89 9.26
CA SER A 139 8.70 -9.54 8.40
C SER A 139 9.36 -10.76 9.07
N ASP A 140 9.42 -10.74 10.40
CA ASP A 140 9.82 -11.85 11.25
C ASP A 140 8.64 -12.81 11.47
N SER A 141 8.88 -14.10 11.19
CA SER A 141 7.89 -15.17 11.01
C SER A 141 7.06 -15.59 12.24
N ASN A 142 6.75 -14.69 13.16
CA ASN A 142 5.92 -14.96 14.32
C ASN A 142 4.47 -14.57 14.03
N THR A 143 3.52 -15.38 14.48
CA THR A 143 2.09 -15.35 14.08
C THR A 143 1.29 -14.17 14.60
N ASP A 144 1.94 -13.18 15.23
CA ASP A 144 1.31 -12.01 15.80
C ASP A 144 1.56 -10.82 14.86
N GLY A 145 0.51 -10.05 14.56
CA GLY A 145 0.62 -8.89 13.67
C GLY A 145 1.57 -7.82 14.18
N LEU A 146 1.81 -6.76 13.39
CA LEU A 146 2.59 -5.60 13.87
C LEU A 146 1.97 -5.05 15.18
N PRO A 147 2.77 -4.79 16.23
CA PRO A 147 2.28 -4.22 17.48
C PRO A 147 1.83 -2.77 17.26
N LEU A 148 0.96 -2.24 18.13
CA LEU A 148 0.77 -0.80 18.18
C LEU A 148 2.07 -0.11 18.64
N CYS A 149 2.33 1.11 18.16
CA CYS A 149 3.54 1.82 18.56
C CYS A 149 3.57 2.10 20.07
N SER A 150 2.41 2.32 20.69
CA SER A 150 2.25 2.40 22.15
C SER A 150 2.56 1.11 22.92
N GLU A 151 2.44 -0.06 22.28
CA GLU A 151 2.73 -1.38 22.90
C GLU A 151 4.18 -1.84 22.65
N SER A 152 4.93 -1.13 21.80
CA SER A 152 6.30 -1.49 21.43
C SER A 152 7.34 -1.07 22.47
N ASP A 153 6.99 -0.15 23.38
CA ASP A 153 7.85 0.30 24.49
C ASP A 153 8.02 -0.76 25.60
N ASP A 154 7.22 -1.84 25.60
CA ASP A 154 7.26 -2.91 26.61
C ASP A 154 8.15 -4.12 26.22
N LEU A 155 8.90 -4.05 25.10
CA LEU A 155 9.74 -5.16 24.61
C LEU A 155 11.26 -4.95 24.75
N GLU A 156 11.71 -3.90 25.45
CA GLU A 156 13.10 -3.77 25.89
C GLU A 156 13.30 -4.29 27.33
N GLU A 157 13.32 -5.62 27.52
CA GLU A 157 14.06 -6.29 28.63
C GLU A 157 14.90 -7.47 28.12
#